data_AF-M0CHR9-F1
#
_entry.id   AF-M0CHR9-F1
#
_cell.length_a   1.000
_cell.length_b   1.000
_cell.length_c   1.000
_cell.angle_alpha   90.00
_cell.angle_beta   90.00
_cell.angle_gamma   90.00
#
_symmetry.space_group_name_H-M   'P 1'
#
loop_
_entity.id
_entity.type
_entity.pdbx_description
1 polymer ?
#
loop_
_entity_poly.entity_id
_entity_poly.type
_entity_poly.pdbx_seq_one_letter_code
_entity_poly.pdbx_strand_id
1 'polypeptide(L)'
;MRRATITTTHGDDAAERVAAALAPDNTAEMATRVEGDAVVTTVEREETSGLRSTVDDYVVNCRVADRLGGDGSTDSTNDTQDTDTNT
;
A
#
# COMPACT_ATOMS: atom_id res chain seq x y z
N MET A 1 26.20 0.90 -7.12
CA MET A 1 24.88 1.17 -6.54
C MET A 1 23.88 1.34 -7.67
N ARG A 2 22.79 0.55 -7.67
CA ARG A 2 21.62 0.78 -8.51
C ARG A 2 20.52 1.36 -7.64
N ARG A 3 19.72 2.27 -8.20
CA ARG A 3 18.66 2.98 -7.49
C ARG A 3 17.39 2.97 -8.31
N ALA A 4 16.25 2.82 -7.64
CA ALA A 4 14.93 3.08 -8.19
C ALA A 4 14.18 4.04 -7.28
N THR A 5 13.34 4.89 -7.87
CA THR A 5 12.36 5.71 -7.16
C THR A 5 10.99 5.38 -7.70
N ILE A 6 10.09 5.01 -6.81
CA ILE A 6 8.69 4.70 -7.11
C ILE A 6 7.85 5.79 -6.47
N THR A 7 6.97 6.39 -7.27
CA THR A 7 6.02 7.41 -6.82
C THR A 7 4.62 6.93 -7.15
N THR A 8 3.75 6.85 -6.15
CA THR A 8 2.35 6.45 -6.28
C THR A 8 1.45 7.46 -5.61
N THR A 9 0.36 7.84 -6.28
CA THR A 9 -0.63 8.80 -5.77
C THR A 9 -1.78 8.05 -5.11
N HIS A 10 -2.17 8.48 -3.91
CA HIS A 10 -3.21 7.86 -3.08
C HIS A 10 -4.31 8.84 -2.64
N GLY A 11 -4.10 10.15 -2.81
CA GLY A 11 -4.96 11.20 -2.24
C GLY A 11 -4.45 11.67 -0.87
N ASP A 12 -4.74 12.93 -0.52
CA ASP A 12 -4.14 13.61 0.64
C ASP A 12 -4.31 12.82 1.96
N ASP A 13 -5.52 12.32 2.24
CA ASP A 13 -5.82 11.61 3.50
C ASP A 13 -5.36 10.14 3.52
N ALA A 14 -5.01 9.58 2.35
CA ALA A 14 -4.65 8.17 2.22
C ALA A 14 -3.13 7.95 2.12
N ALA A 15 -2.38 8.92 1.60
CA ALA A 15 -0.93 8.80 1.43
C ALA A 15 -0.20 8.50 2.74
N GLU A 16 -0.54 9.18 3.84
CA GLU A 16 0.04 8.90 5.16
C GLU A 16 -0.29 7.50 5.67
N ARG A 17 -1.53 7.05 5.47
CA ARG A 17 -1.97 5.71 5.88
C ARG A 17 -1.24 4.62 5.10
N VAL A 18 -1.09 4.78 3.78
CA VAL A 18 -0.36 3.84 2.93
C VAL A 18 1.12 3.80 3.33
N ALA A 19 1.75 4.96 3.54
CA ALA A 19 3.14 5.01 3.99
C ALA A 19 3.34 4.32 5.36
N ALA A 20 2.41 4.51 6.30
CA ALA A 20 2.44 3.84 7.60
C ALA A 20 2.27 2.32 7.47
N ALA A 21 1.41 1.85 6.57
CA ALA A 21 1.21 0.42 6.30
C ALA A 21 2.43 -0.24 5.62
N LEU A 22 3.19 0.52 4.83
CA LEU A 22 4.43 0.05 4.19
C LEU A 22 5.63 0.03 5.14
N ALA A 23 5.62 0.85 6.19
CA ALA A 23 6.76 1.04 7.11
C ALA A 23 7.35 -0.27 7.69
N PRO A 24 6.56 -1.29 8.07
CA PRO A 24 7.10 -2.53 8.63
C PRO A 24 7.98 -3.35 7.68
N ASP A 25 7.74 -3.26 6.37
CA ASP A 25 8.48 -4.02 5.35
C ASP A 25 9.69 -3.24 4.79
N ASN A 26 9.83 -1.97 5.17
CA ASN A 26 10.99 -1.17 4.75
C ASN A 26 12.26 -1.73 5.38
N THR A 27 13.23 -2.06 4.53
CA THR A 27 14.59 -2.42 4.96
C THR A 27 15.47 -1.17 5.04
N ALA A 28 16.71 -1.31 5.52
CA ALA A 28 17.70 -0.22 5.50
C ALA A 28 18.05 0.30 4.10
N GLU A 29 17.71 -0.46 3.06
CA GLU A 29 17.91 -0.13 1.65
C GLU A 29 16.70 0.62 1.06
N MET A 30 15.65 0.80 1.85
CA MET A 30 14.43 1.50 1.46
C MET A 30 14.25 2.78 2.27
N ALA A 31 13.84 3.84 1.59
CA ALA A 31 13.44 5.09 2.21
C ALA A 31 12.08 5.51 1.65
N THR A 32 11.06 5.50 2.49
CA THR A 32 9.67 5.85 2.15
C THR A 32 9.29 7.17 2.82
N ARG A 33 8.70 8.08 2.05
CA ARG A 33 8.22 9.37 2.54
C ARG A 33 6.94 9.79 1.80
N VAL A 34 6.15 10.64 2.44
CA VAL A 34 4.95 11.24 1.85
C VAL A 34 5.30 12.61 1.27
N GLU A 35 4.80 12.90 0.08
CA GLU A 35 4.83 14.21 -0.59
C GLU A 35 3.42 14.56 -1.06
N GLY A 36 2.69 15.34 -0.25
CA GLY A 36 1.28 15.66 -0.54
C GLY A 36 0.42 14.40 -0.60
N ASP A 37 -0.20 14.17 -1.75
CA ASP A 37 -1.05 13.02 -2.04
C ASP A 37 -0.29 11.76 -2.48
N ALA A 38 1.05 11.80 -2.49
CA ALA A 38 1.89 10.74 -3.00
C ALA A 38 2.79 10.09 -1.95
N VAL A 39 3.00 8.78 -2.11
CA VAL A 39 4.04 8.03 -1.42
C VAL A 39 5.22 7.87 -2.36
N VAL A 40 6.40 8.24 -1.89
CA VAL A 40 7.65 8.13 -2.64
C VAL A 40 8.59 7.20 -1.90
N THR A 41 9.00 6.13 -2.57
CA THR A 41 9.93 5.14 -2.03
C THR A 41 11.16 5.07 -2.91
N THR A 42 12.33 5.25 -2.28
CA THR A 42 13.63 5.03 -2.91
C THR A 42 14.18 3.68 -2.44
N VAL A 43 14.65 2.88 -3.39
CA VAL A 43 15.30 1.59 -3.13
C VAL A 43 16.73 1.64 -3.67
N GLU A 44 17.69 1.23 -2.85
CA GLU A 44 19.11 1.19 -3.20
C GLU A 44 19.68 -0.22 -3.03
N ARG A 45 20.23 -0.80 -4.11
CA ARG A 45 20.81 -2.15 -4.09
C ARG A 45 22.14 -2.19 -4.85
N GLU A 46 22.99 -3.15 -4.51
CA GLU A 46 24.28 -3.31 -5.21
C GLU A 46 24.09 -3.86 -6.63
N GLU A 47 23.19 -4.83 -6.77
CA GLU A 47 22.94 -5.59 -7.98
C GLU A 47 21.56 -5.31 -8.58
N THR A 48 21.47 -5.32 -9.91
CA THR A 48 20.22 -5.08 -10.63
C THR A 48 19.17 -6.16 -10.37
N SER A 49 19.59 -7.41 -10.17
CA SER A 49 18.69 -8.52 -9.81
C SER A 49 18.04 -8.30 -8.44
N GLY A 50 18.84 -7.86 -7.45
CA GLY A 50 18.36 -7.49 -6.13
C GLY A 50 17.42 -6.29 -6.16
N LEU A 51 17.76 -5.25 -6.94
CA LEU A 51 16.87 -4.10 -7.15
C LEU A 51 15.52 -4.54 -7.74
N ARG A 52 15.55 -5.37 -8.79
CA ARG A 52 14.34 -5.85 -9.46
C ARG A 52 13.43 -6.64 -8.52
N SER A 53 13.99 -7.55 -7.73
CA SER A 53 13.20 -8.31 -6.75
C SER A 53 12.55 -7.38 -5.73
N THR A 54 13.33 -6.47 -5.15
CA THR A 54 12.83 -5.56 -4.11
C THR A 54 11.77 -4.59 -4.62
N VAL A 55 11.90 -4.11 -5.86
CA VAL A 55 10.87 -3.28 -6.48
C VAL A 55 9.59 -4.07 -6.75
N ASP A 56 9.69 -5.33 -7.17
CA ASP A 56 8.54 -6.21 -7.41
C ASP A 56 7.76 -6.46 -6.10
N ASP A 57 8.47 -6.83 -5.04
CA ASP A 57 7.90 -7.03 -3.70
C ASP A 57 7.24 -5.73 -3.18
N TYR A 58 7.91 -4.59 -3.32
CA TYR A 58 7.39 -3.29 -2.91
C TYR A 58 6.06 -2.95 -3.60
N VAL A 59 5.96 -3.15 -4.92
CA VAL A 59 4.74 -2.83 -5.67
C VAL A 59 3.57 -3.71 -5.23
N VAL A 60 3.82 -4.98 -4.90
CA VAL A 60 2.79 -5.86 -4.32
C VAL A 60 2.33 -5.35 -2.97
N ASN A 61 3.26 -5.02 -2.06
CA ASN A 61 2.93 -4.51 -0.72
C ASN A 61 2.18 -3.17 -0.81
N CYS A 62 2.57 -2.28 -1.73
CA CYS A 62 1.90 -0.99 -1.96
C CYS A 62 0.45 -1.16 -2.42
N ARG A 63 0.16 -2.12 -3.32
CA ARG A 63 -1.22 -2.44 -3.72
C ARG A 63 -2.06 -2.98 -2.56
N VAL A 64 -1.46 -3.79 -1.69
CA VAL A 64 -2.15 -4.32 -0.50
C VAL A 64 -2.46 -3.20 0.49
N ALA A 65 -1.48 -2.32 0.75
CA ALA A 65 -1.64 -1.15 1.61
C ALA A 65 -2.72 -0.19 1.10
N ASP A 66 -2.74 0.07 -0.21
CA ASP A 66 -3.75 0.92 -0.86
C ASP A 66 -5.17 0.33 -0.71
N ARG A 67 -5.34 -0.96 -1.01
CA ARG A 67 -6.64 -1.63 -0.93
C ARG A 67 -7.18 -1.71 0.49
N LEU A 68 -6.35 -2.13 1.45
CA LEU A 68 -6.77 -2.25 2.84
C LEU A 68 -6.86 -0.89 3.55
N GLY A 69 -6.21 0.14 3.02
CA GLY A 69 -6.28 1.51 3.51
C GLY A 69 -7.50 2.30 3.01
N GLY A 70 -8.07 1.92 1.85
CA GLY A 70 -9.24 2.56 1.24
C GLY A 70 -10.60 2.03 1.74
N ASP A 71 -10.66 0.80 2.24
CA ASP A 71 -11.92 0.16 2.64
C ASP A 71 -12.25 0.35 4.12
N GLY A 72 -12.67 1.58 4.45
CA GLY A 72 -13.63 1.81 5.55
C GLY A 72 -15.08 1.49 5.13
N SER A 73 -15.35 1.33 3.84
CA SER A 73 -16.57 0.66 3.38
C SER A 73 -16.32 -0.84 3.42
N THR A 74 -16.42 -1.42 4.62
CA THR A 74 -17.02 -2.75 4.71
C THR A 74 -18.29 -2.68 3.87
N ASP A 75 -18.33 -3.40 2.76
CA ASP A 75 -19.58 -3.74 2.09
C ASP A 75 -20.43 -4.45 3.14
N SER A 76 -21.18 -3.65 3.91
CA SER A 76 -22.25 -4.11 4.75
C SER A 76 -23.33 -4.54 3.78
N THR A 77 -23.15 -5.71 3.19
CA THR A 77 -24.28 -6.54 2.77
C THR A 77 -25.04 -6.84 4.06
N ASN A 78 -25.90 -5.88 4.42
CA ASN A 78 -26.92 -6.02 5.44
C ASN A 78 -27.93 -7.01 4.89
N ASP A 79 -27.55 -8.29 4.85
CA ASP A 79 -28.42 -9.41 4.55
C ASP A 79 -29.23 -9.71 5.81
N THR A 80 -30.02 -8.72 6.24
CA THR A 80 -31.20 -9.00 7.05
C THR A 80 -32.20 -9.62 6.08
N GLN A 81 -32.03 -10.91 5.79
CA GLN A 81 -33.16 -11.72 5.34
C GLN A 81 -34.11 -11.80 6.52
N ASP A 82 -35.06 -10.88 6.49
CA ASP A 82 -36.30 -10.93 7.24
C ASP A 82 -36.99 -12.25 6.85
N THR A 83 -36.70 -13.33 7.58
CA THR A 83 -37.55 -14.52 7.55
C THR A 83 -38.77 -14.19 8.39
N ASP A 84 -39.63 -13.36 7.82
CA ASP A 84 -40.99 -13.13 8.27
C ASP A 84 -41.63 -14.51 8.49
N THR A 85 -41.85 -14.82 9.76
CA THR A 85 -42.61 -15.99 10.19
C THR A 85 -44.07 -15.68 9.88
N ASN A 86 -44.56 -16.12 8.72
CA ASN A 86 -45.98 -16.04 8.40
C ASN A 86 -46.63 -17.42 8.56
N THR A 87 -47.40 -17.50 9.66
CA THR A 87 -48.50 -18.41 10.07
C THR A 87 -48.69 -19.75 9.37
#